data_AF-A0A521UZT0-F1
#
_entry.id   AF-A0A521UZT0-F1
#
_cell.length_a   1.000
_cell.length_b   1.000
_cell.length_c   1.000
_cell.angle_alpha   90.00
_cell.angle_beta   90.00
_cell.angle_gamma   90.00
#
_symmetry.space_group_name_H-M   'P 1'
#
loop_
_entity.id
_entity.type
_entity.pdbx_description
1 polymer ?
#
loop_
_entity_poly.entity_id
_entity_poly.type
_entity_poly.pdbx_seq_one_letter_code
_entity_poly.pdbx_strand_id
1 'polypeptide(L)'
;MGKRIIPRARGAGGPRYVSPSHRFLGKIEYFPAVAMRGKVVDIVRDAIHSAPMAVVKGDNGKQILQVAAEGTRMGDVITYGGNEIKTGDVVELSKVPEGGRIFAVETYPGSGPKLCRSSGVFAF
;
A
#
# COMPACT_ATOMS: atom_id res chain seq x y z
N MET A 1 45.07 8.32 7.71
CA MET A 1 43.63 8.68 7.60
C MET A 1 42.78 7.42 7.71
N GLY A 2 41.64 7.48 8.41
CA GLY A 2 40.74 6.33 8.56
C GLY A 2 39.84 6.09 7.33
N LYS A 3 39.34 4.86 7.18
CA LYS A 3 38.33 4.51 6.16
C LYS A 3 36.95 5.08 6.54
N ARG A 4 36.02 5.12 5.56
CA ARG A 4 34.63 5.54 5.82
C ARG A 4 33.96 4.60 6.83
N ILE A 5 33.21 5.18 7.78
CA ILE A 5 32.30 4.42 8.66
C ILE A 5 31.09 3.88 7.86
N ILE A 6 30.46 2.81 8.38
CA ILE A 6 29.37 2.11 7.70
C ILE A 6 28.21 3.04 7.28
N PRO A 7 27.70 3.98 8.11
CA PRO A 7 26.62 4.88 7.69
C PRO A 7 27.00 5.74 6.46
N ARG A 8 28.23 6.24 6.41
CA ARG A 8 28.74 6.99 5.24
C ARG A 8 28.89 6.12 4.00
N ALA A 9 29.27 4.85 4.18
CA ALA A 9 29.34 3.88 3.08
C ALA A 9 27.95 3.49 2.55
N ARG A 10 26.94 3.39 3.43
CA ARG A 10 25.54 3.17 3.07
C ARG A 10 24.96 4.35 2.29
N GLY A 11 25.15 5.57 2.78
CA GLY A 11 24.68 6.80 2.12
C GLY A 11 25.30 7.04 0.74
N ALA A 12 26.48 6.47 0.48
CA ALA A 12 27.12 6.53 -0.83
C ALA A 12 26.49 5.58 -1.89
N GLY A 13 25.59 4.66 -1.49
CA GLY A 13 24.81 3.85 -2.44
C GLY A 13 25.60 2.79 -3.20
N GLY A 14 26.68 2.23 -2.63
CA GLY A 14 27.39 1.11 -3.25
C GLY A 14 26.52 -0.16 -3.35
N PRO A 15 26.81 -1.09 -4.28
CA PRO A 15 25.94 -2.25 -4.58
C PRO A 15 25.68 -3.18 -3.39
N ARG A 16 26.59 -3.19 -2.39
CA ARG A 16 26.40 -3.92 -1.13
C ARG A 16 25.23 -3.41 -0.29
N TYR A 17 24.90 -2.12 -0.38
CA TYR A 17 23.93 -1.45 0.49
C TYR A 17 22.64 -1.03 -0.23
N VAL A 18 22.58 -1.19 -1.56
CA VAL A 18 21.40 -0.88 -2.36
C VAL A 18 20.45 -2.07 -2.36
N SER A 19 19.15 -1.78 -2.25
CA SER A 19 18.10 -2.81 -2.37
C SER A 19 17.92 -3.23 -3.83
N PRO A 20 17.74 -4.52 -4.15
CA PRO A 20 17.65 -5.03 -5.52
C PRO A 20 16.28 -4.67 -6.16
N SER A 21 16.17 -3.44 -6.66
CA SER A 21 14.91 -2.86 -7.18
C SER A 21 14.27 -3.60 -8.35
N HIS A 22 15.05 -4.32 -9.15
CA HIS A 22 14.55 -5.13 -10.26
C HIS A 22 13.66 -6.30 -9.82
N ARG A 23 13.65 -6.66 -8.52
CA ARG A 23 12.80 -7.73 -7.97
C ARG A 23 11.44 -7.24 -7.48
N PHE A 24 11.19 -5.93 -7.51
CA PHE A 24 10.01 -5.34 -6.89
C PHE A 24 8.82 -5.49 -7.85
N LEU A 25 7.65 -5.84 -7.34
CA LEU A 25 6.44 -5.95 -8.17
C LEU A 25 5.94 -4.59 -8.67
N GLY A 26 6.09 -3.54 -7.87
CA GLY A 26 5.62 -2.21 -8.22
C GLY A 26 5.55 -1.27 -7.02
N LYS A 27 5.03 -0.07 -7.27
CA LYS A 27 4.71 0.89 -6.21
C LYS A 27 3.33 0.61 -5.66
N ILE A 28 3.17 0.82 -4.35
CA ILE A 28 1.87 0.77 -3.69
C ILE A 28 1.20 2.12 -3.88
N GLU A 29 0.03 2.12 -4.50
CA GLU A 29 -0.72 3.32 -4.85
C GLU A 29 -2.22 3.11 -4.59
N TYR A 30 -2.96 4.21 -4.47
CA TYR A 30 -4.42 4.20 -4.48
C TYR A 30 -4.92 4.85 -5.76
N PHE A 31 -6.14 4.49 -6.16
CA PHE A 31 -6.85 5.31 -7.15
C PHE A 31 -7.18 6.67 -6.55
N PRO A 32 -7.37 7.71 -7.39
CA PRO A 32 -7.82 9.01 -6.92
C PRO A 32 -9.11 8.88 -6.09
N ALA A 33 -9.30 9.76 -5.11
CA ALA A 33 -10.47 9.80 -4.20
C ALA A 33 -11.78 10.23 -4.89
N VAL A 34 -11.93 9.93 -6.17
CA VAL A 34 -13.20 10.00 -6.90
C VAL A 34 -13.90 8.67 -6.71
N ALA A 35 -15.22 8.69 -6.50
CA ALA A 35 -16.04 7.49 -6.35
C ALA A 35 -15.77 6.48 -7.49
N MET A 36 -14.89 5.52 -7.22
CA MET A 36 -14.39 4.53 -8.18
C MET A 36 -14.44 3.16 -7.53
N ARG A 37 -14.72 2.14 -8.33
CA ARG A 37 -14.67 0.74 -7.90
C ARG A 37 -13.49 0.06 -8.55
N GLY A 38 -12.85 -0.80 -7.76
CA GLY A 38 -11.76 -1.66 -8.21
C GLY A 38 -12.07 -3.09 -7.84
N LYS A 39 -11.88 -4.01 -8.78
CA LYS A 39 -12.03 -5.44 -8.52
C LYS A 39 -10.66 -6.05 -8.21
N VAL A 40 -10.58 -6.83 -7.14
CA VAL A 40 -9.38 -7.62 -6.81
C VAL A 40 -9.23 -8.72 -7.86
N VAL A 41 -8.16 -8.63 -8.65
CA VAL A 41 -7.85 -9.61 -9.71
C VAL A 41 -7.02 -10.76 -9.15
N ASP A 42 -6.04 -10.44 -8.30
CA ASP A 42 -5.10 -11.42 -7.76
C ASP A 42 -4.54 -10.96 -6.40
N ILE A 43 -4.01 -11.91 -5.63
CA ILE A 43 -3.31 -11.67 -4.35
C ILE A 43 -1.91 -12.28 -4.45
N VAL A 44 -0.90 -11.43 -4.46
CA VAL A 44 0.48 -11.79 -4.78
C VAL A 44 1.40 -11.50 -3.59
N ARG A 45 2.45 -12.32 -3.43
CA ARG A 45 3.54 -12.07 -2.50
C ARG A 45 4.61 -11.19 -3.15
N ASP A 46 4.88 -10.02 -2.59
CA ASP A 46 6.00 -9.17 -3.01
C ASP A 46 7.30 -9.57 -2.31
N ALA A 47 8.44 -9.34 -2.97
CA ALA A 47 9.76 -9.64 -2.43
C ALA A 47 10.21 -8.63 -1.36
N ILE A 48 9.71 -7.39 -1.43
CA ILE A 48 10.11 -6.29 -0.54
C ILE A 48 9.14 -6.01 0.60
N HIS A 49 7.88 -6.33 0.41
CA HIS A 49 6.85 -6.08 1.41
C HIS A 49 6.57 -7.36 2.19
N SER A 50 6.39 -7.22 3.50
CA SER A 50 6.05 -8.35 4.37
C SER A 50 4.57 -8.73 4.27
N ALA A 51 3.70 -7.76 3.94
CA ALA A 51 2.27 -7.99 3.78
C ALA A 51 1.93 -8.58 2.39
N PRO A 52 0.86 -9.40 2.29
CA PRO A 52 0.30 -9.79 0.99
C PRO A 52 -0.23 -8.57 0.24
N MET A 53 -0.04 -8.57 -1.08
CA MET A 53 -0.45 -7.47 -1.96
C MET A 53 -1.65 -7.88 -2.80
N ALA A 54 -2.63 -7.00 -2.92
CA ALA A 54 -3.75 -7.14 -3.83
C ALA A 54 -3.47 -6.39 -5.13
N VAL A 55 -3.66 -7.08 -6.27
CA VAL A 55 -3.71 -6.46 -7.59
C VAL A 55 -5.14 -6.05 -7.85
N VAL A 56 -5.41 -4.76 -7.90
CA VAL A 56 -6.76 -4.21 -8.08
C VAL A 56 -6.87 -3.59 -9.46
N LYS A 57 -7.88 -4.02 -10.22
CA LYS A 57 -8.22 -3.45 -11.52
C LYS A 57 -9.39 -2.48 -11.34
N GLY A 58 -9.12 -1.19 -11.54
CA GLY A 58 -10.15 -0.15 -11.53
C GLY A 58 -11.04 -0.23 -12.76
N ASP A 59 -12.22 0.38 -12.67
CA ASP A 59 -13.16 0.49 -13.80
C ASP A 59 -12.54 1.15 -15.04
N ASN A 60 -11.53 2.01 -14.84
CA ASN A 60 -10.74 2.66 -15.90
C ASN A 60 -9.79 1.69 -16.64
N GLY A 61 -9.80 0.40 -16.31
CA GLY A 61 -8.93 -0.64 -16.89
C GLY A 61 -7.50 -0.66 -16.34
N LYS A 62 -7.10 0.35 -15.56
CA LYS A 62 -5.79 0.41 -14.90
C LYS A 62 -5.69 -0.59 -13.76
N GLN A 63 -4.50 -1.14 -13.57
CA GLN A 63 -4.17 -2.02 -12.44
C GLN A 63 -3.24 -1.29 -11.49
N ILE A 64 -3.51 -1.42 -10.20
CA ILE A 64 -2.65 -0.91 -9.13
C ILE A 64 -2.32 -2.03 -8.16
N LEU A 65 -1.18 -1.87 -7.48
CA LEU A 65 -0.78 -2.72 -6.37
C LEU A 65 -1.16 -2.01 -5.07
N GLN A 66 -1.89 -2.68 -4.18
CA GLN A 66 -2.20 -2.15 -2.86
C GLN A 66 -2.06 -3.21 -1.77
N VAL A 67 -1.97 -2.77 -0.51
CA VAL A 67 -1.92 -3.68 0.64
C VAL A 67 -3.27 -4.39 0.76
N ALA A 68 -3.27 -5.72 0.85
CA ALA A 68 -4.49 -6.48 1.06
C ALA A 68 -4.96 -6.36 2.51
N ALA A 69 -6.27 -6.16 2.71
CA ALA A 69 -6.87 -6.22 4.03
C ALA A 69 -6.97 -7.67 4.51
N GLU A 70 -7.13 -7.86 5.81
CA GLU A 70 -7.46 -9.18 6.33
C GLU A 70 -8.83 -9.62 5.80
N GLY A 71 -8.88 -10.84 5.24
CA GLY A 71 -10.10 -11.41 4.68
C GLY A 71 -10.39 -11.04 3.22
N THR A 72 -9.55 -10.23 2.54
CA THR A 72 -9.68 -9.95 1.11
C THR A 72 -9.60 -11.23 0.27
N ARG A 73 -10.51 -11.37 -0.69
CA ARG A 73 -10.59 -12.49 -1.63
C ARG A 73 -10.49 -12.00 -3.08
N MET A 74 -10.12 -12.91 -3.97
CA MET A 74 -10.20 -12.64 -5.40
C MET A 74 -11.65 -12.39 -5.82
N GLY A 75 -11.87 -11.33 -6.59
CA GLY A 75 -13.18 -10.92 -7.07
C GLY A 75 -13.90 -9.92 -6.18
N ASP A 76 -13.39 -9.64 -4.97
CA ASP A 76 -13.94 -8.61 -4.09
C ASP A 76 -13.86 -7.23 -4.77
N VAL A 77 -14.83 -6.37 -4.46
CA VAL A 77 -14.90 -5.00 -4.96
C VAL A 77 -14.51 -4.05 -3.85
N ILE A 78 -13.47 -3.26 -4.12
CA ILE A 78 -12.94 -2.23 -3.25
C ILE A 78 -13.40 -0.89 -3.79
N THR A 79 -13.96 -0.06 -2.92
CA THR A 79 -14.42 1.28 -3.25
C THR A 79 -13.43 2.33 -2.77
N TYR A 80 -13.24 3.36 -3.60
CA TYR A 80 -12.38 4.51 -3.31
C TYR A 80 -13.28 5.74 -3.21
N GLY A 81 -13.26 6.45 -2.07
CA GLY A 81 -14.05 7.67 -1.86
C GLY A 81 -15.56 7.45 -1.69
N GLY A 82 -15.99 6.21 -1.40
CA GLY A 82 -17.39 5.86 -1.14
C GLY A 82 -17.96 6.47 0.16
N ASN A 83 -19.26 6.26 0.37
CA ASN A 83 -19.96 6.60 1.62
C ASN A 83 -20.20 5.39 2.52
N GLU A 84 -20.22 4.18 1.95
CA GLU A 84 -20.24 2.94 2.72
C GLU A 84 -18.82 2.59 3.15
N ILE A 85 -18.68 2.08 4.37
CA ILE A 85 -17.40 1.67 4.93
C ILE A 85 -17.43 0.16 5.09
N LYS A 86 -16.71 -0.56 4.21
CA LYS A 86 -16.47 -1.99 4.33
C LYS A 86 -14.99 -2.26 4.53
N THR A 87 -14.67 -3.44 5.05
CA THR A 87 -13.29 -3.86 5.24
C THR A 87 -12.56 -3.90 3.90
N GLY A 88 -11.47 -3.12 3.79
CA GLY A 88 -10.67 -3.01 2.57
C GLY A 88 -11.02 -1.81 1.69
N ASP A 89 -12.11 -1.09 1.96
CA ASP A 89 -12.41 0.17 1.28
C ASP A 89 -11.42 1.28 1.66
N VAL A 90 -11.20 2.19 0.70
CA VAL A 90 -10.32 3.34 0.88
C VAL A 90 -11.21 4.58 1.00
N VAL A 91 -11.26 5.14 2.20
CA VAL A 91 -12.09 6.30 2.55
C VAL A 91 -11.25 7.41 3.18
N GLU A 92 -11.76 8.63 3.12
CA GLU A 92 -11.17 9.76 3.83
C GLU A 92 -11.30 9.58 5.35
N LEU A 93 -10.29 10.03 6.10
CA LEU A 93 -10.27 9.96 7.57
C LEU A 93 -11.47 10.67 8.21
N SER A 94 -12.00 11.71 7.57
CA SER A 94 -13.21 12.44 8.00
C SER A 94 -14.46 11.56 8.08
N LYS A 95 -14.51 10.46 7.31
CA LYS A 95 -15.65 9.54 7.27
C LYS A 95 -15.47 8.33 8.19
N VAL A 96 -14.26 8.05 8.66
CA VAL A 96 -13.98 6.88 9.49
C VAL A 96 -14.59 7.08 10.88
N PRO A 97 -15.39 6.13 11.38
CA PRO A 97 -15.94 6.21 12.74
C PRO A 97 -14.82 6.04 13.78
N GLU A 98 -14.97 6.73 14.90
CA GLU A 98 -14.03 6.60 16.03
C GLU A 98 -13.97 5.16 16.52
N GLY A 99 -12.76 4.67 16.78
CA GLY A 99 -12.51 3.27 17.19
C GLY A 99 -12.47 2.26 16.03
N GLY A 100 -12.64 2.71 14.78
CA GLY A 100 -12.41 1.89 13.59
C GLY A 100 -10.94 1.52 13.43
N ARG A 101 -10.65 0.30 12.96
CA ARG A 101 -9.28 -0.10 12.61
C ARG A 101 -8.95 0.35 11.20
N ILE A 102 -7.87 1.11 11.05
CA ILE A 102 -7.38 1.60 9.76
C ILE A 102 -5.96 1.08 9.48
N PHE A 103 -5.60 1.01 8.21
CA PHE A 103 -4.26 0.62 7.77
C PHE A 103 -3.90 1.38 6.48
N ALA A 104 -2.63 1.34 6.09
CA ALA A 104 -2.14 1.94 4.85
C ALA A 104 -2.56 3.42 4.67
N VAL A 105 -2.24 4.24 5.69
CA VAL A 105 -2.65 5.67 5.78
C VAL A 105 -1.70 6.57 4.99
N GLU A 106 -2.27 7.60 4.35
CA GLU A 106 -1.53 8.63 3.62
C GLU A 106 -0.97 9.70 4.56
N THR A 107 0.20 10.27 4.25
CA THR A 107 0.75 11.41 5.01
C THR A 107 0.17 12.75 4.54
N TYR A 108 -0.14 12.84 3.25
CA TYR A 108 -0.84 13.95 2.61
C TYR A 108 -1.90 13.37 1.67
N PRO A 109 -3.05 14.01 1.48
CA PRO A 109 -4.08 13.53 0.57
C PRO A 109 -3.50 13.28 -0.83
N GLY A 110 -3.64 12.05 -1.34
CA GLY A 110 -3.13 11.61 -2.63
C GLY A 110 -1.64 11.26 -2.67
N SER A 111 -0.95 11.21 -1.53
CA SER A 111 0.46 10.74 -1.47
C SER A 111 0.62 9.23 -1.63
N GLY A 112 -0.49 8.50 -1.64
CA GLY A 112 -0.53 7.05 -1.53
C GLY A 112 -0.21 6.57 -0.11
N PRO A 113 -0.39 5.27 0.16
CA PRO A 113 -0.19 4.73 1.49
C PRO A 113 1.28 4.84 1.91
N LYS A 114 1.55 5.40 3.09
CA LYS A 114 2.89 5.53 3.66
C LYS A 114 3.00 4.85 5.03
N LEU A 115 1.99 5.03 5.89
CA LEU A 115 1.95 4.56 7.27
C LEU A 115 1.19 3.23 7.38
N CYS A 116 1.49 2.44 8.42
CA CYS A 116 0.81 1.16 8.71
C CYS A 116 0.69 0.21 7.50
N ARG A 117 1.81 -0.06 6.81
CA ARG A 117 1.87 -0.96 5.62
C ARG A 117 2.43 -2.36 5.90
N SER A 118 2.98 -2.57 7.09
CA SER A 118 3.59 -3.84 7.46
C SER A 118 2.52 -4.88 7.78
N SER A 119 2.86 -6.16 7.63
CA SER A 119 1.96 -7.28 7.94
C SER A 119 1.37 -7.17 9.36
N GLY A 120 0.05 -7.24 9.47
CA GLY A 120 -0.68 -7.25 10.75
C GLY A 120 -0.69 -5.93 11.52
N VAL A 121 -0.13 -4.85 10.97
CA VAL A 121 -0.13 -3.53 11.62
C VAL A 121 -1.40 -2.78 11.26
N PHE A 122 -2.07 -2.25 12.29
CA PHE A 122 -3.23 -1.38 12.16
C PHE A 122 -3.09 -0.19 13.12
N ALA A 123 -3.88 0.85 12.88
CA ALA A 123 -4.06 2.00 13.75
C ALA A 123 -5.54 2.16 14.12
N PHE A 124 -5.80 2.97 15.14
CA PHE A 124 -7.13 3.40 15.57
C PHE A 124 -7.28 4.90 15.32
#